data_AF-V8NCJ9-F1
#
_entry.id   AF-V8NCJ9-F1
#
_cell.length_a   1.000
_cell.length_b   1.000
_cell.length_c   1.000
_cell.angle_alpha   90.00
_cell.angle_beta   90.00
_cell.angle_gamma   90.00
#
_symmetry.space_group_name_H-M   'P 1'
#
loop_
_entity.id
_entity.type
_entity.pdbx_description
1 polymer ?
#
loop_
_entity_poly.entity_id
_entity_poly.type
_entity_poly.pdbx_seq_one_letter_code
_entity_poly.pdbx_strand_id
1 'polypeptide(L)'
;MFWACNTEEQHTKFACGRVLHNGLNWAVEDQGIKKPFTEVIAANIGDAQAMGQKPITFLRQVSALCMYPDLLNSPDIPEDAKQKARRLLVACGGQSIGEGSSRTGVMIPIPQYPLYSATLAELNAQQINYYLDEDNCWALNIEELRRALGQARGRCQPR
;
A
#
# COMPACT_ATOMS: atom_id res chain seq x y z
N MET A 1 17.96 12.23 -7.91
CA MET A 1 18.72 10.99 -7.70
C MET A 1 17.90 9.88 -8.35
N PHE A 2 18.32 9.49 -9.56
CA PHE A 2 17.66 8.48 -10.38
C PHE A 2 17.72 7.12 -9.66
N TRP A 3 16.58 6.47 -9.45
CA TRP A 3 16.55 5.05 -9.11
C TRP A 3 16.48 4.25 -10.41
N ALA A 4 17.40 3.30 -10.53
CA ALA A 4 17.48 2.39 -11.65
C ALA A 4 16.23 1.49 -11.68
N CYS A 5 15.52 1.49 -12.81
CA CYS A 5 14.45 0.56 -13.09
C CYS A 5 15.08 -0.82 -13.32
N ASN A 6 14.92 -1.73 -12.34
CA ASN A 6 15.31 -3.12 -12.49
C ASN A 6 14.39 -3.77 -13.54
N THR A 7 14.95 -4.54 -14.46
CA THR A 7 14.25 -5.13 -15.62
C THR A 7 13.10 -6.10 -15.27
N GLU A 8 12.87 -6.42 -14.00
CA GLU A 8 11.74 -7.24 -13.52
C GLU A 8 10.46 -6.45 -13.17
N GLU A 9 10.50 -5.12 -13.07
CA GLU A 9 9.33 -4.29 -12.68
C GLU A 9 8.26 -4.12 -13.78
N GLN A 10 8.47 -4.60 -15.00
CA GLN A 10 7.56 -4.32 -16.12
C GLN A 10 6.16 -4.96 -15.99
N HIS A 11 5.99 -5.96 -15.12
CA HIS A 11 4.72 -6.64 -14.91
C HIS A 11 3.84 -6.01 -13.81
N THR A 12 4.39 -5.11 -12.98
CA THR A 12 3.67 -4.48 -11.87
C THR A 12 3.02 -3.18 -12.32
N LYS A 13 1.77 -3.25 -12.79
CA LYS A 13 1.02 -2.05 -13.23
C LYS A 13 0.19 -1.47 -12.10
N PHE A 14 0.56 -0.26 -11.66
CA PHE A 14 -0.28 0.55 -10.77
C PHE A 14 -1.26 1.39 -11.60
N ALA A 15 -2.55 1.07 -11.53
CA ALA A 15 -3.61 1.77 -12.28
C ALA A 15 -3.67 3.28 -12.00
N CYS A 16 -3.31 3.70 -10.77
CA CYS A 16 -3.32 5.10 -10.37
C CYS A 16 -2.27 5.97 -11.10
N GLY A 17 -1.15 5.38 -11.54
CA GLY A 17 -0.01 6.12 -12.09
C GLY A 17 -0.30 6.88 -13.39
N ARG A 18 -1.06 6.28 -14.32
CA ARG A 18 -1.37 6.91 -15.62
C ARG A 18 -2.32 8.09 -15.49
N VAL A 19 -3.35 7.94 -14.65
CA VAL A 19 -4.35 9.01 -14.41
C VAL A 19 -3.70 10.19 -13.69
N LEU A 20 -2.84 9.92 -12.70
CA LEU A 20 -2.06 10.94 -12.03
C LEU A 20 -1.12 11.68 -12.97
N HIS A 21 -0.36 10.95 -13.80
CA HIS A 21 0.54 11.57 -14.76
C HIS A 21 -0.22 12.51 -15.71
N ASN A 22 -1.35 12.07 -16.26
CA ASN A 22 -2.17 12.90 -17.13
C ASN A 22 -2.80 14.09 -16.41
N GLY A 23 -3.30 13.88 -15.17
CA GLY A 23 -3.88 14.94 -14.34
C GLY A 23 -2.86 16.01 -13.94
N LEU A 24 -1.63 15.60 -13.62
CA LEU A 24 -0.52 16.50 -13.32
C LEU A 24 -0.09 17.29 -14.56
N ASN A 25 0.00 16.66 -15.73
CA ASN A 25 0.28 17.38 -16.98
C ASN A 25 -0.80 18.44 -17.28
N TRP A 26 -2.07 18.16 -16.95
CA TRP A 26 -3.15 19.15 -17.05
C TRP A 26 -3.06 20.28 -16.03
N ALA A 27 -2.44 20.07 -14.86
CA ALA A 27 -2.27 21.08 -13.83
C ALA A 27 -1.00 21.94 -14.04
N VAL A 28 0.05 21.37 -14.62
CA VAL A 28 1.38 22.00 -14.75
C VAL A 28 1.52 22.80 -16.05
N GLU A 29 0.82 22.42 -17.12
CA GLU A 29 0.93 23.12 -18.41
C GLU A 29 -0.21 24.12 -18.63
N ASP A 30 0.05 25.37 -18.29
CA ASP A 30 -0.70 26.51 -18.82
C ASP A 30 -0.27 26.77 -20.27
N GLN A 31 -0.79 25.96 -21.21
CA GLN A 31 -0.50 26.13 -22.65
C GLN A 31 -1.26 27.32 -23.28
N GLY A 32 -1.75 28.29 -22.50
CA GLY A 32 -2.61 29.36 -22.99
C GLY A 32 -3.99 28.91 -23.46
N ILE A 33 -4.35 27.64 -23.22
CA ILE A 33 -5.67 27.07 -23.52
C ILE A 33 -6.56 27.26 -22.31
N LYS A 34 -7.58 28.10 -22.45
CA LYS A 34 -8.58 28.34 -21.40
C LYS A 34 -9.40 27.06 -21.15
N LYS A 35 -9.20 26.44 -19.99
CA LYS A 35 -9.93 25.23 -19.56
C LYS A 35 -11.28 25.60 -18.92
N PRO A 36 -12.26 24.68 -18.91
CA PRO A 36 -13.56 24.90 -18.26
C PRO A 36 -13.50 24.83 -16.72
N PHE A 37 -12.31 24.67 -16.13
CA PHE A 37 -12.07 24.59 -14.69
C PHE A 37 -10.80 25.37 -14.32
N THR A 38 -10.71 25.79 -13.06
CA THR A 38 -9.60 26.62 -12.53
C THR A 38 -8.52 25.80 -11.83
N GLU A 39 -8.87 24.61 -11.35
CA GLU A 39 -7.95 23.74 -10.61
C GLU A 39 -8.25 22.26 -10.87
N VAL A 40 -7.26 21.41 -10.62
CA VAL A 40 -7.41 19.95 -10.64
C VAL A 40 -7.43 19.47 -9.19
N ILE A 41 -8.55 18.90 -8.76
CA ILE A 41 -8.69 18.32 -7.42
C ILE A 41 -8.30 16.84 -7.50
N ALA A 42 -7.22 16.46 -6.83
CA ALA A 42 -6.78 15.07 -6.75
C ALA A 42 -7.66 14.29 -5.74
N ALA A 43 -8.73 13.66 -6.23
CA ALA A 43 -9.64 12.83 -5.42
C ALA A 43 -9.37 11.32 -5.54
N ASN A 44 -8.26 10.94 -6.19
CA ASN A 44 -7.95 9.55 -6.53
C ASN A 44 -6.96 8.88 -5.55
N ILE A 45 -6.28 9.66 -4.72
CA ILE A 45 -5.43 9.17 -3.63
C ILE A 45 -6.13 9.50 -2.32
N GLY A 46 -6.23 8.52 -1.42
CA GLY A 46 -6.71 8.73 -0.05
C GLY A 46 -5.69 9.47 0.83
N ASP A 47 -5.21 10.63 0.39
CA ASP A 47 -4.31 11.49 1.17
C ASP A 47 -5.13 12.49 1.99
N ALA A 48 -5.57 12.04 3.16
CA ALA A 48 -6.36 12.88 4.05
C ALA A 48 -5.59 14.13 4.54
N GLN A 49 -4.25 14.08 4.60
CA GLN A 49 -3.46 15.23 5.03
C GLN A 49 -3.41 16.32 3.94
N ALA A 50 -3.30 15.93 2.66
CA ALA A 50 -3.46 16.85 1.54
C ALA A 50 -4.86 17.50 1.53
N MET A 51 -5.88 16.79 2.03
CA MET A 51 -7.25 17.28 2.19
C MET A 51 -7.49 18.04 3.51
N GLY A 52 -6.44 18.42 4.24
CA GLY A 52 -6.52 19.28 5.43
C GLY A 52 -6.65 18.55 6.77
N GLN A 53 -6.56 17.22 6.80
CA GLN A 53 -6.51 16.49 8.07
C GLN A 53 -5.23 16.83 8.83
N LYS A 54 -5.39 17.36 10.07
CA LYS A 54 -4.24 17.62 10.94
C LYS A 54 -3.52 16.31 11.28
N PRO A 55 -2.18 16.25 11.17
CA PRO A 55 -1.44 15.06 11.53
C PRO A 55 -1.62 14.68 13.02
N ILE A 56 -1.65 13.39 13.32
CA ILE A 56 -1.77 12.89 14.69
C ILE A 56 -0.40 13.00 15.37
N THR A 57 -0.31 13.87 16.39
CA THR A 57 0.94 14.20 17.10
C THR A 57 1.66 12.96 17.64
N PHE A 58 0.93 12.07 18.30
CA PHE A 58 1.50 10.86 18.90
C PHE A 58 2.23 9.96 17.89
N LEU A 59 1.60 9.70 16.72
CA LEU A 59 2.21 8.86 15.68
C LEU A 59 3.49 9.50 15.13
N ARG A 60 3.51 10.83 14.97
CA ARG A 60 4.70 11.57 14.52
C ARG A 60 5.83 11.48 15.53
N GLN A 61 5.53 11.65 16.82
CA GLN A 61 6.52 11.55 17.89
C GLN A 61 7.14 10.16 17.94
N VAL A 62 6.32 9.10 17.91
CA VAL A 62 6.81 7.71 17.89
C VAL A 62 7.67 7.44 16.65
N SER A 63 7.23 7.86 15.46
CA SER A 63 8.01 7.69 14.23
C SER A 63 9.35 8.44 14.28
N ALA A 64 9.35 9.68 14.77
CA ALA A 64 10.57 10.48 14.92
C ALA A 64 11.55 9.83 15.91
N LEU A 65 11.07 9.28 17.02
CA LEU A 65 11.88 8.54 17.98
C LEU A 65 12.46 7.24 17.39
N CYS A 66 11.72 6.55 16.52
CA CYS A 66 12.24 5.36 15.83
C CYS A 66 13.31 5.71 14.78
N MET A 67 13.18 6.86 14.12
CA MET A 67 14.13 7.31 13.09
C MET A 67 15.36 8.01 13.69
N TYR A 68 15.21 8.69 14.82
CA TYR A 68 16.27 9.39 15.52
C TYR A 68 16.23 9.09 17.03
N PRO A 69 16.81 7.95 17.48
CA PRO A 69 16.69 7.48 18.85
C PRO A 69 17.27 8.40 19.93
N ASP A 70 18.19 9.31 19.60
CA ASP A 70 18.74 10.29 20.56
C ASP A 70 17.64 11.18 21.16
N LEU A 71 16.52 11.38 20.44
CA LEU A 71 15.34 12.10 20.93
C LEU A 71 14.66 11.43 22.13
N LEU A 72 14.98 10.17 22.46
CA LEU A 72 14.49 9.53 23.68
C LEU A 72 14.92 10.29 24.95
N ASN A 73 16.02 11.05 24.87
CA ASN A 73 16.53 11.87 25.97
C ASN A 73 15.92 13.28 26.03
N SER A 74 15.17 13.70 25.00
CA SER A 74 14.56 15.03 24.97
C SER A 74 13.44 15.16 26.03
N PRO A 75 13.41 16.24 26.82
CA PRO A 75 12.31 16.50 27.76
C PRO A 75 10.99 16.87 27.07
N ASP A 76 11.03 17.28 25.79
CA ASP A 76 9.87 17.82 25.05
C ASP A 76 8.93 16.72 24.51
N ILE A 77 9.34 15.46 24.62
CA ILE A 77 8.59 14.32 24.11
C ILE A 77 7.96 13.56 25.29
N PRO A 78 6.63 13.30 25.26
CA PRO A 78 5.96 12.61 26.34
C PRO A 78 6.41 11.15 26.45
N GLU A 79 6.34 10.63 27.68
CA GLU A 79 6.94 9.33 28.03
C GLU A 79 6.22 8.14 27.37
N ASP A 80 4.92 8.27 27.10
CA ASP A 80 4.11 7.26 26.39
C ASP A 80 4.59 7.03 24.95
N ALA A 81 4.95 8.10 24.23
CA ALA A 81 5.54 8.02 22.89
C ALA A 81 6.92 7.34 22.93
N LYS A 82 7.76 7.69 23.91
CA LYS A 82 9.07 7.07 24.12
C LYS A 82 8.96 5.58 24.43
N GLN A 83 8.02 5.20 25.30
CA GLN A 83 7.77 3.80 25.64
C GLN A 83 7.35 3.00 24.39
N LYS A 84 6.48 3.56 23.54
CA LYS A 84 6.06 2.89 22.30
C LYS A 84 7.22 2.74 21.31
N ALA A 85 8.05 3.77 21.13
CA ALA A 85 9.23 3.70 20.26
C ALA A 85 10.26 2.67 20.74
N ARG A 86 10.54 2.61 22.06
CA ARG A 86 11.42 1.59 22.66
C ARG A 86 10.93 0.17 22.36
N ARG A 87 9.63 -0.10 22.52
CA ARG A 87 9.05 -1.42 22.21
C ARG A 87 9.23 -1.79 20.73
N LEU A 88 9.04 -0.84 19.82
CA LEU A 88 9.22 -1.06 18.39
C LEU A 88 10.70 -1.35 18.03
N LEU A 89 11.64 -0.58 18.58
CA LEU A 89 13.07 -0.78 18.34
C LEU A 89 13.57 -2.14 18.84
N VAL A 90 13.05 -2.62 19.99
CA VAL A 90 13.35 -3.97 20.50
C VAL A 90 12.73 -5.06 19.61
N ALA A 91 11.51 -4.85 19.13
CA ALA A 91 10.82 -5.81 18.25
C ALA A 91 11.50 -5.94 16.88
N CYS A 92 12.15 -4.89 16.39
CA CYS A 92 12.93 -4.88 15.16
C CYS A 92 14.33 -5.55 15.29
N GLY A 93 14.55 -6.39 16.31
CA GLY A 93 15.80 -7.08 16.65
C GLY A 93 16.36 -8.08 15.61
N GLY A 94 16.50 -7.67 14.34
CA GLY A 94 17.39 -8.28 13.37
C GLY A 94 16.88 -9.49 12.59
N GLN A 95 15.59 -9.58 12.23
CA GLN A 95 15.10 -10.71 11.41
C GLN A 95 14.37 -10.27 10.14
N SER A 96 14.85 -10.79 9.01
CA SER A 96 14.22 -10.73 7.69
C SER A 96 13.22 -11.88 7.53
N ILE A 97 12.10 -11.63 6.87
CA ILE A 97 11.06 -12.62 6.59
C ILE A 97 11.26 -13.17 5.17
N GLY A 98 11.31 -14.50 5.04
CA GLY A 98 10.88 -15.18 3.81
C GLY A 98 11.98 -15.91 3.05
N GLU A 99 12.26 -17.16 3.43
CA GLU A 99 12.82 -18.14 2.51
C GLU A 99 12.00 -19.44 2.63
N GLY A 100 11.33 -19.82 1.54
CA GLY A 100 10.50 -21.01 1.45
C GLY A 100 10.46 -21.51 0.02
N SER A 101 10.65 -22.81 -0.17
CA SER A 101 10.89 -23.49 -1.45
C SER A 101 9.65 -23.75 -2.31
N SER A 102 8.49 -23.16 -1.99
CA SER A 102 7.21 -23.38 -2.68
C SER A 102 6.48 -22.07 -2.97
N ARG A 103 5.90 -21.91 -4.17
CA ARG A 103 5.10 -20.72 -4.51
C ARG A 103 3.83 -20.68 -3.66
N THR A 104 3.85 -19.84 -2.63
CA THR A 104 2.70 -19.54 -1.77
C THR A 104 1.59 -18.90 -2.59
N GLY A 105 0.36 -19.40 -2.44
CA GLY A 105 -0.83 -18.78 -3.01
C GLY A 105 -1.53 -17.90 -1.98
N VAL A 106 -1.90 -16.67 -2.37
CA VAL A 106 -2.62 -15.74 -1.50
C VAL A 106 -3.94 -15.35 -2.16
N MET A 107 -5.02 -15.45 -1.40
CA MET A 107 -6.37 -15.08 -1.85
C MET A 107 -6.60 -13.59 -1.71
N ILE A 108 -7.00 -12.92 -2.79
CA ILE A 108 -7.28 -11.49 -2.80
C ILE A 108 -8.63 -11.19 -3.47
N PRO A 109 -9.41 -10.22 -2.95
CA PRO A 109 -10.73 -9.89 -3.47
C PRO A 109 -10.62 -9.20 -4.83
N ILE A 110 -11.69 -9.27 -5.62
CA ILE A 110 -11.89 -8.41 -6.78
C ILE A 110 -13.24 -7.69 -6.58
N PRO A 111 -13.29 -6.34 -6.59
CA PRO A 111 -12.18 -5.39 -6.74
C PRO A 111 -11.22 -5.38 -5.54
N GLN A 112 -9.95 -5.01 -5.77
CA GLN A 112 -8.91 -4.90 -4.75
C GLN A 112 -8.18 -3.57 -4.80
N TYR A 113 -7.52 -3.25 -3.67
CA TYR A 113 -6.45 -2.28 -3.64
C TYR A 113 -5.21 -2.84 -4.39
N PRO A 114 -4.69 -2.18 -5.44
CA PRO A 114 -3.63 -2.72 -6.31
C PRO A 114 -2.30 -3.07 -5.61
N LEU A 115 -2.09 -2.58 -4.38
CA LEU A 115 -0.91 -2.92 -3.59
C LEU A 115 -0.79 -4.43 -3.36
N TYR A 116 -1.90 -5.14 -3.14
CA TYR A 116 -1.86 -6.59 -2.92
C TYR A 116 -1.27 -7.33 -4.12
N SER A 117 -1.77 -7.08 -5.33
CA SER A 117 -1.21 -7.68 -6.55
C SER A 117 0.24 -7.29 -6.80
N ALA A 118 0.65 -6.06 -6.46
CA ALA A 118 2.03 -5.62 -6.61
C ALA A 118 2.97 -6.38 -5.67
N THR A 119 2.63 -6.46 -4.39
CA THR A 119 3.41 -7.21 -3.40
C THR A 119 3.46 -8.71 -3.71
N LEU A 120 2.37 -9.29 -4.22
CA LEU A 120 2.38 -10.71 -4.61
C LEU A 120 3.29 -10.97 -5.82
N ALA A 121 3.32 -10.04 -6.79
CA ALA A 121 4.25 -10.12 -7.92
C ALA A 121 5.72 -10.02 -7.44
N GLU A 122 6.02 -9.07 -6.54
CA GLU A 122 7.35 -8.91 -5.94
C GLU A 122 7.80 -10.14 -5.14
N LEU A 123 6.90 -10.76 -4.39
CA LEU A 123 7.17 -11.97 -3.60
C LEU A 123 7.11 -13.26 -4.41
N ASN A 124 6.92 -13.18 -5.74
CA ASN A 124 6.72 -14.33 -6.64
C ASN A 124 5.59 -15.30 -6.17
N ALA A 125 4.63 -14.75 -5.42
CA ALA A 125 3.49 -15.48 -4.89
C ALA A 125 2.38 -15.60 -5.95
N GLN A 126 1.60 -16.67 -5.88
CA GLN A 126 0.48 -16.87 -6.78
C GLN A 126 -0.74 -16.11 -6.26
N GLN A 127 -1.21 -15.14 -7.05
CA GLN A 127 -2.49 -14.48 -6.82
C GLN A 127 -3.65 -15.44 -7.10
N ILE A 128 -4.56 -15.58 -6.12
CA ILE A 128 -5.81 -16.35 -6.23
C ILE A 128 -6.97 -15.36 -6.08
N ASN A 129 -7.73 -15.15 -7.15
CA ASN A 129 -8.83 -14.18 -7.16
C ASN A 129 -10.13 -14.80 -6.69
N TYR A 130 -10.84 -14.09 -5.81
CA TYR A 130 -12.25 -14.33 -5.53
C TYR A 130 -13.04 -13.05 -5.76
N TYR A 131 -14.27 -13.16 -6.24
CA TYR A 131 -15.10 -12.01 -6.58
C TYR A 131 -16.05 -11.66 -5.43
N LEU A 132 -16.14 -10.38 -5.10
CA LEU A 132 -17.14 -9.86 -4.18
C LEU A 132 -18.48 -9.72 -4.90
N ASP A 133 -19.57 -9.89 -4.15
CA ASP A 133 -20.92 -9.84 -4.69
C ASP A 133 -21.43 -8.38 -4.74
N GLU A 134 -21.37 -7.76 -5.92
CA GLU A 134 -21.77 -6.36 -6.14
C GLU A 134 -23.25 -6.13 -5.83
N ASP A 135 -24.13 -7.08 -6.17
CA ASP A 135 -25.57 -6.98 -5.94
C ASP A 135 -25.93 -7.09 -4.45
N ASN A 136 -25.06 -7.73 -3.67
CA ASN A 136 -25.21 -7.90 -2.23
C ASN A 136 -24.20 -7.05 -1.44
N CYS A 137 -24.06 -5.77 -1.79
CA CYS A 137 -23.24 -4.79 -1.05
C CYS A 137 -21.76 -5.18 -0.91
N TRP A 138 -21.17 -5.78 -1.95
CA TRP A 138 -19.79 -6.28 -1.94
C TRP A 138 -19.54 -7.35 -0.86
N ALA A 139 -20.56 -8.13 -0.51
CA ALA A 139 -20.46 -9.19 0.48
C ALA A 139 -19.54 -10.33 0.02
N LEU A 140 -18.97 -11.02 0.99
CA LEU A 140 -18.12 -12.18 0.78
C LEU A 140 -18.97 -13.45 0.72
N ASN A 141 -18.82 -14.21 -0.36
CA ASN A 141 -19.52 -15.47 -0.57
C ASN A 141 -18.57 -16.68 -0.36
N ILE A 142 -18.94 -17.58 0.56
CA ILE A 142 -18.15 -18.77 0.91
C ILE A 142 -18.05 -19.75 -0.27
N GLU A 143 -19.09 -19.89 -1.08
CA GLU A 143 -19.09 -20.78 -2.24
C GLU A 143 -18.09 -20.30 -3.30
N GLU A 144 -18.02 -18.98 -3.51
CA GLU A 144 -17.05 -18.34 -4.38
C GLU A 144 -15.61 -18.53 -3.88
N LEU A 145 -15.38 -18.41 -2.57
CA LEU A 145 -14.07 -18.72 -1.99
C LEU A 145 -13.67 -20.19 -2.20
N ARG A 146 -14.61 -21.12 -2.03
CA ARG A 146 -14.36 -22.55 -2.27
C ARG A 146 -14.05 -22.83 -3.74
N ARG A 147 -14.75 -22.18 -4.67
CA ARG A 147 -14.47 -22.24 -6.11
C ARG A 147 -13.06 -21.75 -6.42
N ALA A 148 -12.68 -20.58 -5.92
CA ALA A 148 -11.36 -19.99 -6.12
C ALA A 148 -10.24 -20.89 -5.55
N LEU A 149 -10.43 -21.41 -4.34
CA LEU A 149 -9.49 -22.33 -3.70
C LEU A 149 -9.36 -23.65 -4.49
N GLY A 150 -10.49 -24.19 -4.95
CA GLY A 150 -10.52 -25.40 -5.77
C GLY A 150 -9.73 -25.27 -7.08
N GLN A 151 -9.83 -24.11 -7.76
CA GLN A 151 -9.09 -23.84 -8.99
C GLN A 151 -7.58 -23.60 -8.75
N ALA A 152 -7.23 -23.08 -7.57
CA ALA A 152 -5.83 -22.83 -7.20
C ALA A 152 -5.11 -24.11 -6.75
N ARG A 153 -5.84 -25.08 -6.20
CA ARG A 153 -5.30 -26.39 -5.80
C ARG A 153 -4.72 -27.08 -7.04
N GLY A 154 -3.40 -27.21 -7.07
CA GLY A 154 -2.61 -27.77 -8.17
C GLY A 154 -1.66 -26.78 -8.84
N ARG A 155 -1.87 -25.46 -8.68
CA ARG A 155 -0.98 -24.41 -9.22
C ARG A 155 -0.10 -23.76 -8.15
N CYS A 156 -0.57 -23.73 -6.91
CA CYS A 156 0.15 -23.17 -5.77
C CYS A 156 -0.31 -23.83 -4.46
N GLN A 157 0.33 -23.47 -3.35
CA GLN A 157 -0.10 -23.87 -2.01
C GLN A 157 -0.78 -22.67 -1.31
N PRO A 158 -2.12 -22.62 -1.25
CA PRO A 158 -2.84 -21.55 -0.56
C PRO A 158 -2.44 -21.52 0.92
N ARG A 159 -2.05 -20.35 1.44
CA ARG A 159 -1.70 -20.11 2.85
C ARG A 159 -2.70 -19.15 3.50
#